data_AF-A0AAD6ZKE9-F1
#
_entry.id   AF-A0AAD6ZKE9-F1
#
_cell.length_a   1.000
_cell.length_b   1.000
_cell.length_c   1.000
_cell.angle_alpha   90.00
_cell.angle_beta   90.00
_cell.angle_gamma   90.00
#
_symmetry.space_group_name_H-M   'P 1'
#
loop_
_entity.id
_entity.type
_entity.pdbx_description
1 polymer ?
#
loop_
_entity_poly.entity_id
_entity_poly.type
_entity_poly.pdbx_seq_one_letter_code
_entity_poly.pdbx_strand_id
1 'polypeptide(L)'
;MFSKILTFGIGALALVQGALAIAPGRYIIANPEFGNLVSFRKGDPIALSRAPVPSPFGPWNVEQSGPNGYTITNDDAAVYANENTLFTGDHADTYSIEDAGSNQFAIRVPQTNRVWTAGQVDDPTVHLNPDQGTNSQRWTLLPL
;
A
#
# COMPACT_ATOMS: atom_id res chain seq x y z
N MET A 1 -47.62 -43.99 2.63
CA MET A 1 -47.54 -42.66 3.29
C MET A 1 -46.17 -42.08 3.00
N PHE A 2 -46.13 -40.86 2.45
CA PHE A 2 -44.91 -40.10 2.19
C PHE A 2 -44.37 -39.50 3.49
N SER A 3 -43.04 -39.43 3.66
CA SER A 3 -42.36 -38.15 3.93
C SER A 3 -40.84 -38.28 3.78
N LYS A 4 -40.28 -37.46 2.88
CA LYS A 4 -38.85 -37.16 2.79
C LYS A 4 -38.52 -36.10 3.84
N ILE A 5 -37.38 -36.21 4.52
CA ILE A 5 -36.74 -35.05 5.13
C ILE A 5 -35.33 -34.94 4.53
N LEU A 6 -35.20 -34.00 3.58
CA LEU A 6 -33.93 -33.36 3.27
C LEU A 6 -33.62 -32.43 4.44
N THR A 7 -32.48 -32.62 5.08
CA THR A 7 -31.87 -31.55 5.88
C THR A 7 -30.70 -31.00 5.08
N PHE A 8 -30.92 -29.81 4.53
CA PHE A 8 -29.86 -28.97 3.98
C PHE A 8 -28.98 -28.52 5.15
N GLY A 9 -27.75 -29.02 5.21
CA GLY A 9 -26.71 -28.40 6.01
C GLY A 9 -26.38 -27.05 5.39
N ILE A 10 -26.83 -25.97 6.01
CA ILE A 10 -26.42 -24.62 5.68
C ILE A 10 -24.92 -24.56 5.98
N GLY A 11 -24.10 -24.62 4.93
CA GLY A 11 -22.69 -24.29 5.03
C GLY A 11 -22.61 -22.86 5.51
N ALA A 12 -22.07 -22.67 6.70
CA ALA A 12 -21.70 -21.35 7.19
C ALA A 12 -20.71 -20.76 6.18
N LEU A 13 -21.15 -19.80 5.37
CA LEU A 13 -20.25 -18.85 4.73
C LEU A 13 -19.58 -18.10 5.88
N ALA A 14 -18.40 -18.56 6.28
CA ALA A 14 -17.48 -17.74 7.03
C ALA A 14 -17.13 -16.56 6.11
N LEU A 15 -17.79 -15.43 6.34
CA LEU A 15 -17.29 -14.14 5.88
C LEU A 15 -15.95 -13.95 6.60
N VAL A 16 -14.86 -14.38 5.97
CA VAL A 16 -13.52 -13.97 6.37
C VAL A 16 -13.44 -12.50 6.01
N GLN A 17 -13.96 -11.64 6.90
CA GLN A 17 -13.59 -10.24 6.93
C GLN A 17 -12.10 -10.24 7.27
N GLY A 18 -11.25 -10.16 6.25
CA GLY A 18 -9.81 -10.03 6.44
C GLY A 18 -9.59 -8.84 7.36
N ALA A 19 -8.92 -9.07 8.49
CA ALA A 19 -8.49 -7.96 9.33
C ALA A 19 -7.64 -7.02 8.46
N LEU A 20 -7.87 -5.72 8.59
CA LEU A 20 -7.01 -4.71 7.98
C LEU A 20 -5.57 -4.95 8.43
N ALA A 21 -4.64 -5.04 7.48
CA ALA A 21 -3.23 -5.25 7.78
C ALA A 21 -2.65 -4.13 8.66
N ILE A 22 -3.19 -2.92 8.54
CA ILE A 22 -2.82 -1.77 9.36
C ILE A 22 -4.06 -0.93 9.71
N ALA A 23 -3.98 -0.18 10.81
CA ALA A 23 -5.00 0.82 11.12
C ALA A 23 -4.87 2.03 10.16
N PRO A 24 -5.96 2.71 9.82
CA PRO A 24 -5.87 4.05 9.21
C PRO A 24 -5.17 5.02 10.14
N GLY A 25 -4.39 5.95 9.59
CA GLY A 25 -3.61 6.90 10.39
C GLY A 25 -2.52 7.61 9.60
N ARG A 26 -1.67 8.33 10.32
CA ARG A 26 -0.53 9.04 9.75
C ARG A 26 0.75 8.25 9.99
N TYR A 27 1.56 8.10 8.95
CA TYR A 27 2.72 7.21 8.94
C TYR A 27 3.94 7.87 8.30
N ILE A 28 5.13 7.48 8.76
CA ILE A 28 6.32 7.47 7.89
C ILE A 28 6.33 6.14 7.16
N ILE A 29 6.34 6.18 5.83
CA ILE A 29 6.46 4.99 4.98
C ILE A 29 7.93 4.89 4.56
N ALA A 30 8.57 3.76 4.81
CA ALA A 30 10.00 3.58 4.54
C ALA A 30 10.29 2.23 3.91
N ASN A 31 11.24 2.19 3.00
CA ASN A 31 11.93 0.96 2.64
C ASN A 31 13.20 0.86 3.52
N PRO A 32 13.41 -0.24 4.27
CA PRO A 32 14.56 -0.39 5.17
C PRO A 32 15.94 -0.26 4.51
N GLU A 33 16.05 -0.56 3.21
CA GLU A 33 17.31 -0.53 2.45
C GLU A 33 17.51 0.79 1.67
N PHE A 34 16.41 1.38 1.19
CA PHE A 34 16.47 2.50 0.25
C PHE A 34 16.08 3.85 0.86
N GLY A 35 15.36 3.88 1.98
CA GLY A 35 15.04 5.09 2.73
C GLY A 35 13.55 5.39 2.83
N ASN A 36 13.23 6.61 3.23
CA ASN A 36 11.86 7.06 3.47
C ASN A 36 11.19 7.50 2.17
N LEU A 37 9.90 7.19 2.03
CA LEU A 37 9.06 7.66 0.96
C LEU A 37 8.84 9.17 1.08
N VAL A 38 9.12 9.91 0.02
CA VAL A 38 8.95 11.35 -0.03
C VAL A 38 8.25 11.82 -1.29
N SER A 39 7.42 12.86 -1.15
CA SER A 39 6.92 13.64 -2.27
C SER A 39 7.36 15.08 -2.10
N PHE A 40 7.96 15.66 -3.13
CA PHE A 40 8.40 17.06 -3.10
C PHE A 40 7.32 18.01 -3.60
N ARG A 41 6.58 17.58 -4.63
CA ARG A 41 5.51 18.34 -5.27
C ARG A 41 4.49 17.40 -5.90
N LYS A 42 3.26 17.88 -5.94
CA LYS A 42 2.19 17.27 -6.73
C LYS A 42 2.57 17.23 -8.21
N GLY A 43 2.39 16.08 -8.83
CA GLY A 43 2.73 15.80 -10.23
C GLY A 43 4.12 15.20 -10.43
N ASP A 44 5.00 15.29 -9.42
CA ASP A 44 6.33 14.67 -9.50
C ASP A 44 6.26 13.18 -9.15
N PRO A 45 7.16 12.35 -9.69
CA PRO A 45 7.35 10.99 -9.23
C PRO A 45 7.64 10.96 -7.72
N ILE A 46 7.07 9.97 -7.04
CA ILE A 46 7.38 9.72 -5.63
C ILE A 46 8.80 9.19 -5.54
N ALA A 47 9.57 9.75 -4.61
CA ALA A 47 10.97 9.45 -4.44
C ALA A 47 11.28 8.84 -3.07
N LEU A 48 12.56 8.49 -2.89
CA LEU A 48 13.13 7.93 -1.68
C LEU A 48 14.23 8.85 -1.16
N SER A 49 14.21 9.10 0.14
CA SER A 49 15.22 9.89 0.84
C SER A 49 15.85 9.08 1.97
N ARG A 50 17.17 8.96 1.94
CA ARG A 50 17.98 8.43 3.06
C ARG A 50 18.25 9.48 4.13
N ALA A 51 18.01 10.75 3.83
CA ALA A 51 18.07 11.81 4.83
C ALA A 51 16.81 11.79 5.71
N PRO A 52 16.86 12.35 6.93
CA PRO A 52 15.66 12.61 7.71
C PRO A 52 14.64 13.36 6.87
N VAL A 53 13.39 12.89 6.86
CA VAL A 53 12.36 13.54 6.05
C VAL A 53 11.88 14.82 6.74
N PRO A 54 12.07 16.00 6.15
CA PRO A 54 11.43 17.20 6.66
C PRO A 54 9.93 17.12 6.39
N SER A 55 9.11 17.51 7.36
CA SER A 55 7.74 17.91 7.05
C SER A 55 7.77 19.05 6.01
N PRO A 56 6.89 19.05 5.00
CA PRO A 56 5.73 18.16 4.83
C PRO A 56 5.99 16.89 4.01
N PHE A 57 7.20 16.64 3.54
CA PHE A 57 7.46 15.75 2.39
C PHE A 57 7.30 14.24 2.64
N GLY A 58 7.05 13.77 3.86
CA GLY A 58 7.05 12.32 4.16
C GLY A 58 6.15 11.78 5.26
N PRO A 59 5.42 12.59 6.04
CA PRO A 59 4.24 12.07 6.70
C PRO A 59 3.14 11.77 5.68
N TRP A 60 2.69 10.53 5.61
CA TRP A 60 1.63 10.08 4.71
C TRP A 60 0.38 9.74 5.51
N ASN A 61 -0.78 10.20 5.06
CA ASN A 61 -2.05 9.72 5.59
C ASN A 61 -2.44 8.45 4.83
N VAL A 62 -2.80 7.41 5.58
CA VAL A 62 -3.31 6.16 5.04
C VAL A 62 -4.74 6.01 5.54
N GLU A 63 -5.70 6.06 4.63
CA GLU A 63 -7.12 6.01 4.93
C GLU A 63 -7.74 4.75 4.33
N GLN A 64 -8.71 4.16 5.02
CA GLN A 64 -9.40 2.98 4.51
C GLN A 64 -10.33 3.37 3.35
N SER A 65 -10.17 2.69 2.21
CA SER A 65 -11.02 2.81 1.02
C SER A 65 -11.62 1.43 0.70
N GLY A 66 -12.83 1.19 1.18
CA GLY A 66 -13.51 -0.09 1.04
C GLY A 66 -13.01 -1.17 2.03
N PRO A 67 -13.43 -2.43 1.84
CA PRO A 67 -13.18 -3.49 2.84
C PRO A 67 -11.70 -3.87 2.99
N ASN A 68 -10.91 -3.81 1.91
CA ASN A 68 -9.51 -4.27 1.87
C ASN A 68 -8.55 -3.27 1.20
N GLY A 69 -8.99 -2.02 1.00
CA GLY A 69 -8.25 -1.03 0.24
C GLY A 69 -7.86 0.17 1.09
N TYR A 70 -6.82 0.87 0.65
CA TYR A 70 -6.34 2.10 1.26
C TYR A 70 -6.07 3.16 0.21
N THR A 71 -6.44 4.40 0.51
CA THR A 71 -5.90 5.59 -0.15
C THR A 71 -4.71 6.09 0.65
N ILE A 72 -3.69 6.57 -0.07
CA ILE A 72 -2.46 7.10 0.54
C ILE A 72 -2.29 8.53 0.04
N THR A 73 -2.09 9.49 0.95
CA THR A 73 -1.94 10.90 0.60
C THR A 73 -0.76 11.53 1.34
N ASN A 74 -0.12 12.52 0.73
CA ASN A 74 0.81 13.43 1.39
C ASN A 74 0.24 14.85 1.27
N ASP A 75 -0.06 15.47 2.40
CA ASP A 75 -0.93 16.65 2.48
C ASP A 75 -2.21 16.46 1.63
N ASP A 76 -2.42 17.29 0.61
CA ASP A 76 -3.59 17.27 -0.28
C ASP A 76 -3.35 16.49 -1.59
N ALA A 77 -2.22 15.79 -1.72
CA ALA A 77 -1.85 15.07 -2.93
C ALA A 77 -1.95 13.56 -2.72
N ALA A 78 -2.82 12.91 -3.49
CA ALA A 78 -3.05 11.47 -3.41
C ALA A 78 -2.07 10.68 -4.27
N VAL A 79 -1.68 9.51 -3.79
CA VAL A 79 -0.82 8.58 -4.54
C VAL A 79 -1.63 7.90 -5.63
N TYR A 80 -1.07 7.90 -6.84
CA TYR A 80 -1.61 7.15 -7.98
C TYR A 80 -0.48 6.51 -8.79
N ALA A 81 -0.80 5.42 -9.46
CA ALA A 81 0.06 4.71 -10.39
C ALA A 81 -0.10 5.29 -11.80
N ASN A 82 1.02 5.59 -12.45
CA ASN A 82 1.04 5.87 -13.89
C ASN A 82 2.12 5.04 -14.57
N GLU A 83 1.71 4.25 -15.55
CA GLU A 83 2.56 3.25 -16.21
C GLU A 83 3.30 2.36 -15.18
N ASN A 84 4.62 2.54 -15.04
CA ASN A 84 5.50 1.76 -14.15
C ASN A 84 6.05 2.57 -12.98
N THR A 85 5.49 3.74 -12.67
CA THR A 85 6.00 4.64 -11.62
C THR A 85 4.85 5.21 -10.80
N LEU A 86 5.13 5.57 -9.54
CA LEU A 86 4.17 6.25 -8.66
C LEU A 86 4.35 7.76 -8.68
N PHE A 87 3.22 8.46 -8.57
CA PHE A 87 3.13 9.91 -8.55
C PHE A 87 2.19 10.38 -7.44
N THR A 88 2.24 11.66 -7.10
CA THR A 88 1.20 12.31 -6.28
C THR A 88 0.35 13.26 -7.13
N GLY A 89 -0.96 13.32 -6.91
CA GLY A 89 -1.89 14.04 -7.78
C GLY A 89 -3.26 14.31 -7.16
N ASP A 90 -4.21 14.70 -8.01
CA ASP A 90 -5.63 14.94 -7.63
C ASP A 90 -6.47 13.66 -7.60
N HIS A 91 -5.96 12.58 -8.19
CA HIS A 91 -6.61 11.29 -8.25
C HIS A 91 -5.97 10.33 -7.24
N ALA A 92 -6.81 9.56 -6.56
CA ALA A 92 -6.38 8.56 -5.60
C ALA A 92 -6.67 7.15 -6.14
N ASP A 93 -5.64 6.34 -6.24
CA ASP A 93 -5.81 4.90 -6.39
C ASP A 93 -6.11 4.25 -5.03
N THR A 94 -6.71 3.06 -5.08
CA THR A 94 -6.96 2.24 -3.90
C THR A 94 -6.01 1.05 -3.87
N TYR A 95 -5.05 1.05 -2.96
CA TYR A 95 -4.00 0.04 -2.82
C TYR A 95 -4.40 -1.05 -1.81
N SER A 96 -3.95 -2.29 -2.00
CA SER A 96 -3.92 -3.25 -0.89
C SER A 96 -2.57 -3.17 -0.17
N ILE A 97 -2.62 -3.17 1.16
CA ILE A 97 -1.45 -3.26 2.04
C ILE A 97 -1.52 -4.65 2.66
N GLU A 98 -0.56 -5.50 2.31
CA GLU A 98 -0.53 -6.92 2.66
C GLU A 98 0.64 -7.19 3.60
N ASP A 99 0.41 -7.89 4.70
CA ASP A 99 1.47 -8.32 5.62
C ASP A 99 2.45 -9.24 4.89
N ALA A 100 3.73 -8.89 4.93
CA ALA A 100 4.83 -9.64 4.34
C ALA A 100 5.77 -10.24 5.41
N GLY A 101 5.37 -10.18 6.69
CA GLY A 101 6.12 -10.65 7.83
C GLY A 101 7.13 -9.64 8.36
N SER A 102 7.61 -9.86 9.58
CA SER A 102 8.63 -9.01 10.23
C SER A 102 8.27 -7.52 10.29
N ASN A 103 6.98 -7.20 10.46
CA ASN A 103 6.46 -5.83 10.46
C ASN A 103 6.77 -5.05 9.16
N GLN A 104 6.76 -5.77 8.03
CA GLN A 104 6.91 -5.24 6.70
C GLN A 104 5.70 -5.59 5.85
N PHE A 105 5.44 -4.76 4.84
CA PHE A 105 4.25 -4.84 4.01
C PHE A 105 4.61 -4.79 2.54
N ALA A 106 3.84 -5.50 1.72
CA ALA A 106 3.78 -5.30 0.29
C ALA A 106 2.60 -4.34 -0.01
N ILE A 107 2.85 -3.30 -0.81
CA ILE A 107 1.82 -2.34 -1.22
C ILE A 107 1.51 -2.60 -2.70
N ARG A 108 0.33 -3.13 -3.00
CA ARG A 108 -0.05 -3.64 -4.32
C ARG A 108 -0.99 -2.69 -5.05
N VAL A 109 -0.72 -2.52 -6.34
CA VAL A 109 -1.53 -1.68 -7.24
C VAL A 109 -2.82 -2.43 -7.58
N PRO A 110 -3.99 -1.79 -7.49
CA PRO A 110 -5.29 -2.43 -7.69
C PRO A 110 -5.38 -3.17 -9.02
N GLN A 111 -5.99 -4.36 -9.00
CA GLN A 111 -6.23 -5.21 -10.17
C GLN A 111 -4.98 -5.62 -10.97
N THR A 112 -3.79 -5.49 -10.39
CA THR A 112 -2.53 -5.94 -11.00
C THR A 112 -1.75 -6.86 -10.06
N ASN A 113 -0.72 -7.52 -10.60
CA ASN A 113 0.26 -8.24 -9.77
C ASN A 113 1.45 -7.35 -9.32
N ARG A 114 1.38 -6.04 -9.58
CA ARG A 114 2.49 -5.12 -9.36
C ARG A 114 2.46 -4.53 -7.97
N VAL A 115 3.63 -4.37 -7.39
CA VAL A 115 3.85 -3.80 -6.06
C VAL A 115 4.81 -2.63 -6.13
N TRP A 116 4.71 -1.76 -5.13
CA TRP A 116 5.65 -0.66 -4.94
C TRP A 116 7.05 -1.23 -4.74
N THR A 117 7.96 -0.82 -5.59
CA THR A 117 9.36 -1.27 -5.62
C THR A 117 10.27 -0.06 -5.51
N ALA A 118 11.10 -0.03 -4.48
CA ALA A 118 12.09 1.01 -4.30
C ALA A 118 13.11 1.02 -5.45
N GLY A 119 13.31 2.19 -6.05
CA GLY A 119 14.35 2.44 -7.03
C GLY A 119 15.75 2.51 -6.41
N GLN A 120 16.75 2.47 -7.28
CA GLN A 120 18.17 2.45 -6.91
C GLN A 120 18.67 3.87 -6.55
N VAL A 121 19.94 3.99 -6.17
CA VAL A 121 20.50 5.30 -5.74
C VAL A 121 20.55 6.32 -6.88
N ASP A 122 20.74 5.86 -8.12
CA ASP A 122 20.77 6.66 -9.34
C ASP A 122 19.38 7.00 -9.89
N ASP A 123 18.36 6.22 -9.52
CA ASP A 123 16.94 6.49 -9.75
C ASP A 123 16.14 6.22 -8.46
N PRO A 124 16.12 7.18 -7.52
CA PRO A 124 15.49 6.98 -6.22
C PRO A 124 13.97 7.12 -6.29
N THR A 125 13.33 6.80 -7.42
CA THR A 125 11.87 6.84 -7.57
C THR A 125 11.24 5.51 -7.17
N VAL A 126 9.92 5.49 -6.97
CA VAL A 126 9.18 4.24 -6.71
C VAL A 126 8.59 3.70 -7.99
N HIS A 127 9.06 2.51 -8.37
CA HIS A 127 8.59 1.78 -9.55
C HIS A 127 7.51 0.75 -9.20
N LEU A 128 6.82 0.28 -10.23
CA LEU A 128 5.78 -0.73 -10.14
C LEU A 128 6.23 -1.98 -10.90
N ASN A 129 6.67 -2.99 -10.15
CA ASN A 129 7.15 -4.25 -10.71
C ASN A 129 6.29 -5.42 -10.20
N PRO A 130 6.25 -6.56 -10.93
CA PRO A 130 5.66 -7.79 -10.39
C PRO A 130 6.23 -8.13 -9.01
N ASP A 131 5.37 -8.61 -8.11
CA ASP A 131 5.79 -9.03 -6.78
C ASP A 131 6.71 -10.26 -6.87
N GLN A 132 7.96 -10.07 -6.46
CA GLN A 132 9.03 -11.07 -6.40
C GLN A 132 9.46 -11.35 -4.95
N GLY A 133 8.90 -10.60 -4.01
CA GLY A 133 9.21 -10.67 -2.60
C GLY A 133 10.61 -10.20 -2.19
N THR A 134 11.21 -9.31 -2.96
CA THR A 134 12.52 -8.74 -2.68
C THR A 134 12.47 -7.68 -1.57
N ASN A 135 13.60 -7.37 -0.93
CA ASN A 135 13.69 -6.31 0.09
C ASN A 135 13.29 -4.93 -0.46
N SER A 136 13.55 -4.65 -1.75
CA SER A 136 13.09 -3.43 -2.42
C SER A 136 11.56 -3.31 -2.50
N GLN A 137 10.82 -4.41 -2.28
CA GLN A 137 9.35 -4.49 -2.31
C GLN A 137 8.75 -4.63 -0.91
N ARG A 138 9.53 -4.33 0.14
CA ARG A 138 9.10 -4.43 1.53
C ARG A 138 9.16 -3.07 2.19
N TRP A 139 8.01 -2.65 2.70
CA TRP A 139 7.81 -1.33 3.27
C TRP A 139 7.46 -1.44 4.74
N THR A 140 7.99 -0.54 5.55
CA THR A 140 7.61 -0.37 6.95
C THR A 140 6.74 0.88 7.05
N LEU A 141 5.64 0.76 7.78
CA LEU A 141 4.73 1.86 8.07
C LEU A 141 4.86 2.18 9.56
N LEU A 142 5.55 3.28 9.88
CA LEU A 142 5.81 3.72 11.25
C LEU A 142 4.75 4.77 11.65
N PRO A 143 3.86 4.47 12.61
CA PRO A 143 2.81 5.40 13.02
C PRO A 143 3.40 6.66 13.66
N LEU A 144 2.79 7.82 13.40
CA LEU A 144 3.15 9.13 13.96
C LEU A 144 2.19 9.59 15.07
#